data_AF-X1HVT0-F1
#
_entry.id   AF-X1HVT0-F1
#
_cell.length_a   1.000
_cell.length_b   1.000
_cell.length_c   1.000
_cell.angle_alpha   90.00
_cell.angle_beta   90.00
_cell.angle_gamma   90.00
#
_symmetry.space_group_name_H-M   'P 1'
#
loop_
_entity.id
_entity.type
_entity.pdbx_description
1 polymer ?
#
loop_
_entity_poly.entity_id
_entity_poly.type
_entity_poly.pdbx_seq_one_letter_code
_entity_poly.pdbx_strand_id
1 'polypeptide(L)'
;MTYEVHEGYAHLPEDLLQDLLDGADDLAGQVTQILEPALEQREQLRSAMNSLGLISTLVPRESVTVAGIDGGFAVERTSAVDISLSVAVGVEGLTGQTVYWSGTQYEWWTKVSRHDLENERLARGVMVAQELAVLRDAPHGLR
;
A
#
# COMPACT_ATOMS: atom_id res chain seq x y z
N MET A 1 -14.17 24.32 38.56
CA MET A 1 -13.15 23.30 38.86
C MET A 1 -12.00 23.55 37.89
N THR A 2 -11.04 24.34 38.34
CA THR A 2 -9.85 24.73 37.58
C THR A 2 -8.86 23.56 37.60
N TYR A 3 -8.49 23.06 36.44
CA TYR A 3 -7.44 22.05 36.31
C TYR A 3 -6.11 22.74 36.61
N GLU A 4 -5.49 22.43 37.75
CA GLU A 4 -4.08 22.71 37.96
C GLU A 4 -3.27 21.66 37.19
N VAL A 5 -2.49 22.14 36.22
CA VAL A 5 -1.51 21.32 35.51
C VAL A 5 -0.30 21.18 36.43
N HIS A 6 -0.06 19.97 36.94
CA HIS A 6 1.13 19.66 37.73
C HIS A 6 2.39 19.76 36.85
N GLU A 7 3.34 20.64 37.22
CA GLU A 7 4.71 20.60 36.71
C GLU A 7 5.31 19.22 37.02
N GLY A 8 5.38 18.35 36.02
CA GLY A 8 5.85 16.98 36.16
C GLY A 8 4.94 15.90 35.56
N TYR A 9 3.80 16.27 34.95
CA TYR A 9 3.08 15.33 34.09
C TYR A 9 3.95 15.06 32.86
N ALA A 10 4.56 13.88 32.80
CA ALA A 10 5.33 13.44 31.65
C ALA A 10 4.40 13.49 30.43
N HIS A 11 4.77 14.26 29.41
CA HIS A 11 4.14 14.27 28.09
C HIS A 11 4.50 12.98 27.34
N LEU A 12 4.50 11.84 28.05
CA LEU A 12 5.08 10.58 27.63
C LEU A 12 4.56 10.11 26.25
N PRO A 13 3.26 10.25 25.93
CA PRO A 13 2.76 9.93 24.59
C PRO A 13 3.26 10.90 23.51
N GLU A 14 3.32 12.20 23.81
CA GLU A 14 3.76 13.23 22.86
C GLU A 14 5.28 13.23 22.67
N ASP A 15 6.04 13.08 23.74
CA ASP A 15 7.51 12.97 23.76
C ASP A 15 7.94 11.69 23.03
N LEU A 16 7.27 10.55 23.28
CA LEU A 16 7.52 9.31 22.53
C LEU A 16 7.18 9.45 21.05
N LEU A 17 6.07 10.12 20.73
CA LEU A 17 5.71 10.38 19.34
C LEU A 17 6.76 11.25 18.65
N GLN A 18 7.27 12.28 19.34
CA GLN A 18 8.34 13.13 18.84
C GLN A 18 9.63 12.34 18.63
N ASP A 19 10.05 11.52 19.60
CA ASP A 19 11.23 10.66 19.48
C ASP A 19 11.11 9.67 18.31
N LEU A 20 9.91 9.11 18.09
CA LEU A 20 9.63 8.23 16.95
C LEU A 20 9.67 8.95 15.60
N LEU A 21 9.17 10.19 15.56
CA LEU A 21 9.22 11.02 14.35
C LEU A 21 10.66 11.48 14.05
N ASP A 22 11.43 11.84 15.08
CA ASP A 22 12.83 12.23 14.96
C ASP A 22 13.70 11.04 14.50
N GLY A 23 13.35 9.81 14.90
CA GLY A 23 13.99 8.58 14.44
C GLY A 23 13.59 8.12 13.03
N ALA A 24 12.63 8.78 12.37
CA ALA A 24 12.15 8.37 11.05
C ALA A 24 13.25 8.48 9.96
N ASP A 25 14.13 9.47 10.07
CA ASP A 25 15.25 9.64 9.13
C ASP A 25 16.27 8.51 9.24
N ASP A 26 16.57 8.05 10.46
CA ASP A 26 17.45 6.91 10.70
C ASP A 26 16.86 5.61 10.14
N LEU A 27 15.54 5.43 10.28
CA LEU A 27 14.83 4.31 9.69
C LEU A 27 14.87 4.36 8.15
N ALA A 28 14.64 5.54 7.56
CA ALA A 28 14.74 5.75 6.12
C ALA A 28 16.16 5.49 5.61
N GLY A 29 17.18 5.89 6.37
CA GLY A 29 18.59 5.60 6.09
C GLY A 29 18.88 4.10 6.07
N GLN A 30 18.36 3.34 7.04
CA GLN A 30 18.50 1.88 7.07
C GLN A 30 17.82 1.19 5.88
N VAL A 31 16.60 1.62 5.53
CA VAL A 31 15.90 1.12 4.33
C VAL A 31 16.71 1.42 3.07
N THR A 32 17.25 2.63 2.96
CA THR A 32 18.09 3.04 1.83
C THR A 32 19.33 2.17 1.75
N GLN A 33 20.05 1.95 2.84
CA GLN A 33 21.26 1.12 2.86
C GLN A 33 21.01 -0.33 2.40
N ILE A 34 19.82 -0.88 2.71
CA ILE A 34 19.44 -2.23 2.27
C ILE A 34 19.11 -2.26 0.78
N LEU A 35 18.42 -1.23 0.27
CA LEU A 35 17.90 -1.19 -1.10
C LEU A 35 18.88 -0.59 -2.12
N GLU A 36 19.78 0.30 -1.70
CA GLU A 36 20.73 1.02 -2.55
C GLU A 36 21.60 0.08 -3.39
N PRO A 37 22.18 -1.02 -2.85
CA PRO A 37 22.94 -1.96 -3.68
C PRO A 37 22.13 -2.61 -4.80
N ALA A 38 20.81 -2.81 -4.59
CA ALA A 38 19.92 -3.33 -5.63
C ALA A 38 19.61 -2.27 -6.70
N LEU A 39 19.53 -0.99 -6.30
CA LEU A 39 19.36 0.14 -7.21
C LEU A 39 20.63 0.41 -8.03
N GLU A 40 21.82 0.32 -7.44
CA GLU A 40 23.10 0.47 -8.12
C GLU A 40 23.28 -0.58 -9.23
N GLN A 41 22.82 -1.81 -8.98
CA GLN A 41 22.88 -2.90 -9.95
C GLN A 41 21.81 -2.82 -11.04
N ARG A 42 20.87 -1.86 -10.98
CA ARG A 42 19.73 -1.77 -11.89
C ARG A 42 20.15 -1.78 -13.36
N GLU A 43 21.14 -1.00 -13.74
CA GLU A 43 21.59 -0.93 -15.15
C GLU A 43 22.31 -2.21 -15.58
N GLN A 44 23.10 -2.82 -14.69
CA GLN A 44 23.76 -4.09 -14.98
C GLN A 44 22.75 -5.22 -15.16
N LEU A 45 21.75 -5.31 -14.27
CA LEU A 45 20.65 -6.26 -14.36
C LEU A 45 19.80 -6.03 -15.61
N ARG A 46 19.48 -4.77 -15.93
CA ARG A 46 18.73 -4.40 -17.14
C ARG A 46 19.51 -4.78 -18.40
N SER A 47 20.81 -4.52 -18.44
CA SER A 47 21.69 -4.89 -19.55
C SER A 47 21.76 -6.41 -19.74
N ALA A 48 21.89 -7.18 -18.65
CA ALA A 48 21.85 -8.64 -18.68
C ALA A 48 20.48 -9.17 -19.16
N MET A 49 19.38 -8.58 -18.71
CA MET A 49 18.05 -8.97 -19.18
C MET A 49 17.82 -8.62 -20.66
N ASN A 50 18.37 -7.50 -21.15
CA ASN A 50 18.35 -7.16 -22.57
C ASN A 50 19.19 -8.14 -23.41
N SER A 51 20.39 -8.51 -22.95
CA SER A 51 21.26 -9.45 -23.69
C SER A 51 20.68 -10.87 -23.74
N LEU A 52 19.93 -11.26 -22.71
CA LEU A 52 19.16 -12.51 -22.67
C LEU A 52 17.84 -12.43 -23.45
N GLY A 53 17.47 -11.27 -23.98
CA GLY A 53 16.20 -11.07 -24.70
C GLY A 53 14.95 -11.19 -23.82
N LEU A 54 15.08 -11.00 -22.50
CA LEU A 54 13.98 -11.08 -21.53
C LEU A 54 13.15 -9.80 -21.44
N ILE A 55 13.72 -8.66 -21.88
CA ILE A 55 13.01 -7.38 -21.97
C ILE A 55 12.63 -7.16 -23.44
N SER A 56 11.34 -6.96 -23.68
CA SER A 56 10.82 -6.56 -24.99
C SER A 56 10.05 -5.24 -24.87
N THR A 57 10.25 -4.36 -25.83
CA THR A 57 9.40 -3.17 -25.96
C THR A 57 8.09 -3.57 -26.64
N LEU A 58 6.98 -3.45 -25.91
CA LEU A 58 5.66 -3.48 -26.52
C LEU A 58 5.46 -2.15 -27.25
N VAL A 59 5.30 -2.18 -28.57
CA VAL A 59 4.85 -1.03 -29.36
C VAL A 59 3.37 -1.28 -29.70
N PRO A 60 2.43 -0.68 -28.96
CA PRO A 60 1.02 -0.87 -29.24
C PRO A 60 0.68 -0.32 -30.63
N ARG A 61 -0.06 -1.09 -31.44
CA ARG A 61 -0.59 -0.61 -32.72
C ARG A 61 -1.79 0.33 -32.56
N GLU A 62 -2.42 0.32 -31.40
CA GLU A 62 -3.59 1.12 -31.02
C GLU A 62 -3.37 1.72 -29.63
N SER A 63 -4.12 2.77 -29.27
CA SER A 63 -4.12 3.31 -27.90
C SER A 63 -4.53 2.23 -26.92
N VAL A 64 -3.57 1.71 -26.16
CA VAL A 64 -3.83 0.79 -25.05
C VAL A 64 -3.96 1.61 -23.79
N THR A 65 -5.00 1.32 -23.02
CA THR A 65 -5.21 1.83 -21.68
C THR A 65 -5.05 0.66 -20.71
N VAL A 66 -4.29 0.85 -19.65
CA VAL A 66 -4.02 -0.19 -18.64
C VAL A 66 -4.32 0.42 -17.28
N ALA A 67 -4.98 -0.32 -16.39
CA ALA A 67 -5.02 0.01 -14.97
C ALA A 67 -4.27 -1.05 -14.15
N GLY A 68 -3.56 -0.61 -13.13
CA GLY A 68 -3.05 -1.47 -12.07
C GLY A 68 -4.02 -1.44 -10.90
N ILE A 69 -4.35 -2.61 -10.34
CA ILE A 69 -5.22 -2.73 -9.16
C ILE A 69 -4.48 -3.59 -8.15
N ASP A 70 -4.42 -3.11 -6.91
CA ASP A 70 -3.74 -3.79 -5.82
C ASP A 70 -4.41 -3.45 -4.48
N GLY A 71 -4.18 -4.30 -3.49
CA GLY A 71 -4.77 -4.19 -2.18
C GLY A 71 -3.78 -4.39 -1.05
N GLY A 72 -4.13 -3.85 0.11
CA GLY A 72 -3.40 -4.04 1.35
C GLY A 72 -4.37 -4.32 2.50
N PHE A 73 -3.92 -5.10 3.46
CA PHE A 73 -4.66 -5.32 4.69
C PHE A 73 -3.71 -5.29 5.90
N ALA A 74 -4.27 -4.94 7.05
CA ALA A 74 -3.58 -4.96 8.32
C ALA A 74 -4.51 -5.51 9.41
N VAL A 75 -3.95 -6.27 10.35
CA VAL A 75 -4.65 -6.69 11.57
C VAL A 75 -3.81 -6.27 12.74
N GLU A 76 -4.28 -5.25 13.45
CA GLU A 76 -3.67 -4.78 14.68
C GLU A 76 -4.25 -5.54 15.86
N ARG A 77 -3.40 -6.25 16.60
CA ARG A 77 -3.80 -7.04 17.77
C ARG A 77 -3.56 -6.21 19.03
N THR A 78 -4.62 -5.68 19.60
CA THR A 78 -4.54 -4.88 20.84
C THR A 78 -4.64 -5.77 22.08
N SER A 79 -4.72 -5.19 23.28
CA SER A 79 -4.87 -5.96 24.53
C SER A 79 -6.23 -6.64 24.70
N ALA A 80 -7.27 -6.22 23.97
CA ALA A 80 -8.64 -6.71 24.18
C ALA A 80 -9.37 -7.15 22.89
N VAL A 81 -8.97 -6.59 21.75
CA VAL A 81 -9.61 -6.81 20.46
C VAL A 81 -8.59 -6.81 19.33
N ASP A 82 -8.95 -7.42 18.22
CA ASP A 82 -8.25 -7.24 16.94
C ASP A 82 -8.98 -6.20 16.11
N ILE A 83 -8.23 -5.28 15.50
CA ILE A 83 -8.73 -4.29 14.56
C ILE A 83 -8.22 -4.69 13.17
N SER A 84 -9.14 -5.10 12.30
CA SER A 84 -8.83 -5.42 10.91
C SER A 84 -9.13 -4.22 10.02
N LEU A 85 -8.24 -3.96 9.07
CA LEU A 85 -8.38 -2.98 8.00
C LEU A 85 -8.02 -3.66 6.68
N SER A 86 -8.80 -3.39 5.64
CA SER A 86 -8.51 -3.80 4.28
C SER A 86 -8.82 -2.65 3.34
N VAL A 87 -7.97 -2.47 2.33
CA VAL A 87 -8.14 -1.47 1.28
C VAL A 87 -7.73 -2.08 -0.06
N ALA A 88 -8.43 -1.71 -1.12
CA ALA A 88 -7.98 -1.92 -2.49
C ALA A 88 -8.09 -0.61 -3.26
N VAL A 89 -7.16 -0.37 -4.16
CA VAL A 89 -7.10 0.81 -5.01
C VAL A 89 -6.75 0.35 -6.41
N GLY A 90 -7.23 1.07 -7.42
CA GLY A 90 -6.52 1.01 -8.68
C GLY A 90 -6.27 2.36 -9.30
N VAL A 91 -5.29 2.31 -10.19
CA VAL A 91 -4.58 3.46 -10.71
C VAL A 91 -4.45 3.26 -12.20
N GLU A 92 -4.80 4.32 -12.93
CA GLU A 92 -4.58 4.38 -14.37
C GLU A 92 -3.08 4.38 -14.69
N GLY A 93 -2.69 3.48 -15.57
CA GLY A 93 -1.34 3.27 -16.07
C GLY A 93 -1.13 3.93 -17.43
N LEU A 94 -0.40 3.25 -18.33
CA LEU A 94 -0.16 3.74 -19.70
C LEU A 94 -1.48 4.13 -20.36
N THR A 95 -1.60 5.42 -20.72
CA THR A 95 -2.78 5.98 -21.35
C THR A 95 -2.42 6.56 -22.71
N GLY A 96 -3.03 6.03 -23.79
CA GLY A 96 -3.06 6.70 -25.09
C GLY A 96 -4.14 7.80 -25.18
N GLN A 97 -5.05 7.85 -24.20
CA GLN A 97 -6.16 8.81 -24.06
C GLN A 97 -6.50 8.96 -22.57
N THR A 98 -7.02 10.12 -22.15
CA THR A 98 -7.51 10.29 -20.77
C THR A 98 -8.76 9.44 -20.55
N VAL A 99 -8.69 8.51 -19.60
CA VAL A 99 -9.81 7.68 -19.18
C VAL A 99 -10.21 8.07 -17.76
N TYR A 100 -11.51 8.23 -17.52
CA TYR A 100 -12.06 8.52 -16.21
C TYR A 100 -12.77 7.29 -15.66
N TRP A 101 -12.59 7.00 -14.37
CA TRP A 101 -13.31 5.92 -13.70
C TRP A 101 -14.78 6.31 -13.52
N SER A 102 -15.66 5.49 -14.07
CA SER A 102 -17.12 5.69 -13.97
C SER A 102 -17.70 5.05 -12.71
N GLY A 103 -16.94 4.17 -12.03
CA GLY A 103 -17.33 3.47 -10.81
C GLY A 103 -16.32 3.62 -9.68
N THR A 104 -16.27 2.65 -8.76
CA THR A 104 -15.48 2.77 -7.53
C THR A 104 -13.98 2.70 -7.78
N GLN A 105 -13.25 3.73 -7.31
CA GLN A 105 -11.78 3.78 -7.42
C GLN A 105 -11.00 3.09 -6.31
N TYR A 106 -11.66 2.91 -5.19
CA TYR A 106 -11.06 2.32 -4.02
C TYR A 106 -12.19 1.77 -3.17
N GLU A 107 -11.92 0.66 -2.53
CA GLU A 107 -12.83 0.07 -1.57
C GLU A 107 -12.06 -0.14 -0.27
N TRP A 108 -12.72 0.05 0.85
CA TRP A 108 -12.11 -0.16 2.15
C TRP A 108 -13.10 -0.77 3.13
N TRP A 109 -12.57 -1.47 4.12
CA TRP A 109 -13.35 -2.18 5.12
C TRP A 109 -12.59 -2.23 6.43
N THR A 110 -13.32 -2.11 7.53
CA THR A 110 -12.77 -2.31 8.86
C THR A 110 -13.71 -3.12 9.74
N LYS A 111 -13.14 -3.85 10.69
CA LYS A 111 -13.89 -4.60 11.69
C LYS A 111 -13.09 -4.75 12.98
N VAL A 112 -13.78 -4.57 14.10
CA VAL A 112 -13.29 -4.94 15.42
C VAL A 112 -13.83 -6.32 15.78
N SER A 113 -12.94 -7.25 16.11
CA SER A 113 -13.28 -8.64 16.44
C SER A 113 -12.60 -9.05 17.74
N ARG A 114 -13.09 -10.14 18.35
CA ARG A 114 -12.31 -10.82 19.39
C ARG A 114 -11.04 -11.41 18.77
N HIS A 115 -10.03 -11.62 19.61
CA HIS A 115 -8.78 -12.26 19.19
C HIS A 115 -9.04 -13.59 18.49
N ASP A 116 -8.60 -13.69 17.25
CA ASP A 116 -8.69 -14.90 16.43
C ASP A 116 -7.62 -14.86 15.33
N LEU A 117 -6.95 -15.99 15.10
CA LEU A 117 -5.99 -16.13 14.01
C LEU A 117 -6.66 -16.03 12.64
N GLU A 118 -7.95 -16.35 12.56
CA GLU A 118 -8.74 -16.25 11.33
C GLU A 118 -9.05 -14.80 10.94
N ASN A 119 -8.87 -13.81 11.83
CA ASN A 119 -9.07 -12.40 11.50
C ASN A 119 -8.14 -11.93 10.37
N GLU A 120 -6.92 -12.47 10.31
CA GLU A 120 -5.96 -12.17 9.24
C GLU A 120 -6.42 -12.72 7.89
N ARG A 121 -6.97 -13.95 7.88
CA ARG A 121 -7.54 -14.56 6.67
C ARG A 121 -8.81 -13.84 6.24
N LEU A 122 -9.64 -13.40 7.18
CA LEU A 122 -10.81 -12.58 6.88
C LEU A 122 -10.40 -11.26 6.22
N ALA A 123 -9.47 -10.51 6.81
CA ALA A 123 -9.00 -9.23 6.26
C ALA A 123 -8.42 -9.40 4.85
N ARG A 124 -7.57 -10.43 4.64
CA ARG A 124 -7.04 -10.77 3.33
C ARG A 124 -8.12 -11.18 2.31
N GLY A 125 -9.11 -11.96 2.73
CA GLY A 125 -10.22 -12.37 1.86
C GLY A 125 -11.08 -11.17 1.44
N VAL A 126 -11.32 -10.23 2.36
CA VAL A 126 -12.00 -8.97 2.06
C VAL A 126 -11.17 -8.13 1.08
N MET A 127 -9.85 -8.04 1.26
CA MET A 127 -8.94 -7.32 0.34
C MET A 127 -9.07 -7.81 -1.10
N VAL A 128 -8.98 -9.12 -1.31
CA VAL A 128 -9.13 -9.71 -2.65
C VAL A 128 -10.53 -9.43 -3.23
N ALA A 129 -11.57 -9.50 -2.41
CA ALA A 129 -12.92 -9.16 -2.86
C ALA A 129 -13.04 -7.68 -3.27
N GLN A 130 -12.35 -6.79 -2.56
CA GLN A 130 -12.29 -5.35 -2.87
C GLN A 130 -11.50 -5.09 -4.16
N GLU A 131 -10.36 -5.75 -4.37
CA GLU A 131 -9.61 -5.69 -5.64
C GLU A 131 -10.49 -6.07 -6.83
N LEU A 132 -11.27 -7.16 -6.70
CA LEU A 132 -12.22 -7.59 -7.73
C LEU A 132 -13.36 -6.60 -7.94
N ALA A 133 -13.83 -5.93 -6.88
CA ALA A 133 -14.84 -4.88 -6.98
C ALA A 133 -14.32 -3.66 -7.74
N VAL A 134 -13.09 -3.22 -7.44
CA VAL A 134 -12.42 -2.14 -8.19
C VAL A 134 -12.18 -2.56 -9.65
N LEU A 135 -11.76 -3.81 -9.89
CA LEU A 135 -11.54 -4.35 -11.23
C LEU A 135 -12.80 -4.35 -12.08
N ARG A 136 -13.94 -4.75 -11.50
CA ARG A 136 -15.24 -4.73 -12.19
C ARG A 136 -15.61 -3.34 -12.70
N ASP A 137 -15.24 -2.31 -11.94
CA ASP A 137 -15.59 -0.92 -12.21
C ASP A 137 -14.50 -0.18 -13.02
N ALA A 138 -13.41 -0.87 -13.37
CA ALA A 138 -12.38 -0.33 -14.22
C ALA A 138 -12.95 0.00 -15.62
N PRO A 139 -12.62 1.15 -16.21
CA PRO A 139 -13.14 1.64 -17.49
C PRO A 139 -12.49 0.94 -18.70
N HIS A 140 -11.67 -0.07 -18.44
CA HIS A 140 -11.01 -0.89 -19.45
C HIS A 140 -11.82 -2.14 -19.66
N GLY A 141 -12.07 -2.49 -20.93
CA GLY A 141 -12.66 -3.79 -21.22
C GLY A 141 -11.71 -4.91 -20.79
N LEU A 142 -12.17 -5.83 -19.94
CA LEU A 142 -11.53 -7.12 -19.74
C LEU A 142 -11.57 -7.85 -21.10
N ARG A 143 -10.47 -7.81 -21.84
CA ARG A 143 -10.31 -8.54 -23.11
C ARG A 143 -9.79 -9.94 -22.85
#